data_AF-A0A2N2DMT9-F1
#
_entry.id   AF-A0A2N2DMT9-F1
#
_cell.length_a   1.000
_cell.length_b   1.000
_cell.length_c   1.000
_cell.angle_alpha   90.00
_cell.angle_beta   90.00
_cell.angle_gamma   90.00
#
_symmetry.space_group_name_H-M   'P 1'
#
loop_
_entity.id
_entity.type
_entity.pdbx_description
1 polymer ?
#
loop_
_entity_poly.entity_id
_entity_poly.type
_entity_poly.pdbx_seq_one_letter_code
_entity_poly.pdbx_strand_id
1 'polypeptide(L)' 'MYSYTYDEQTGGLLLNSTPTNFSKEPRPVYYRELDLLGFSKYCKYEMQDEFPYMWAEANY' A
#
# COMPACT_ATOMS: atom_id res chain seq x y z
N MET A 1 8.01 -0.38 -7.54
CA MET A 1 7.72 0.70 -6.56
C MET A 1 8.94 1.64 -6.51
N TYR A 2 8.91 2.79 -5.85
CA TYR A 2 10.16 3.52 -5.54
C TYR A 2 10.69 3.03 -4.19
N SER A 3 12.02 3.02 -3.98
CA SER A 3 12.56 2.83 -2.63
C SER A 3 12.09 3.95 -1.72
N TYR A 4 11.98 3.67 -0.42
CA TYR A 4 11.61 4.68 0.56
C TYR A 4 12.41 4.52 1.84
N THR A 5 12.53 5.61 2.58
CA THR A 5 13.10 5.63 3.94
C THR A 5 12.09 6.23 4.89
N TYR A 6 11.99 5.67 6.10
CA TYR A 6 11.16 6.26 7.15
C TYR A 6 11.76 7.59 7.59
N ASP A 7 10.93 8.63 7.63
CA ASP A 7 11.32 9.94 8.12
C ASP A 7 10.87 10.10 9.58
N GLU A 8 11.83 10.00 10.50
CA GLU A 8 11.56 10.13 11.94
C GLU A 8 11.05 11.52 12.34
N GLN A 9 11.30 12.57 11.55
CA GLN A 9 10.82 13.92 11.89
C GLN A 9 9.33 14.10 11.61
N THR A 10 8.84 13.56 10.50
CA THR A 10 7.44 13.73 10.08
C THR A 10 6.57 12.51 10.37
N GLY A 11 7.18 11.36 10.65
CA GLY A 11 6.49 10.06 10.67
C GLY A 11 6.05 9.58 9.28
N GLY A 12 6.51 10.24 8.22
CA GLY A 12 6.19 9.92 6.83
C GLY A 12 7.21 8.99 6.16
N LEU A 13 7.02 8.78 4.86
CA LEU A 13 7.95 8.03 4.01
C LEU A 13 8.56 8.97 2.96
N LEU A 14 9.89 9.05 2.93
CA LEU A 14 10.64 9.75 1.89
C LEU A 14 10.86 8.83 0.70
N LEU A 15 10.35 9.21 -0.48
CA LEU A 15 10.55 8.46 -1.72
C LEU A 15 11.94 8.75 -2.29
N ASN A 16 12.67 7.69 -2.61
CA ASN A 16 13.98 7.73 -3.24
C ASN A 16 13.85 7.61 -4.77
N SER A 17 14.93 7.91 -5.49
CA SER A 17 14.95 7.89 -6.97
C SER A 17 15.16 6.51 -7.58
N THR A 18 15.43 5.47 -6.78
CA THR A 18 15.70 4.13 -7.28
C THR A 18 14.41 3.31 -7.35
N PRO A 19 14.07 2.71 -8.49
CA PRO A 19 12.96 1.76 -8.54
C PRO A 19 13.31 0.51 -7.72
N THR A 20 12.40 0.09 -6.86
CA THR A 20 12.46 -1.15 -6.09
C THR A 20 11.65 -2.24 -6.74
N ASN A 21 12.17 -3.46 -6.57
CA ASN A 21 11.41 -4.67 -6.82
C ASN A 21 10.15 -4.67 -5.93
N PHE A 22 9.05 -5.18 -6.48
CA PHE A 22 7.82 -5.34 -5.74
C PHE A 22 8.05 -6.19 -4.49
N SER A 23 7.47 -5.76 -3.38
CA SER A 23 7.61 -6.49 -2.12
C SER A 23 6.80 -7.78 -2.16
N LYS A 24 7.40 -8.87 -1.65
CA LYS A 24 6.71 -10.12 -1.36
C LYS A 24 6.06 -10.12 0.02
N GLU A 25 6.42 -9.15 0.87
CA GLU A 25 5.86 -9.05 2.20
C GLU A 25 4.43 -8.47 2.12
N PRO A 26 3.43 -9.16 2.69
CA PRO A 26 2.08 -8.64 2.70
C PRO A 26 2.01 -7.39 3.56
N ARG A 27 1.55 -6.29 2.97
CA ARG A 27 1.32 -5.02 3.67
C ARG A 27 -0.16 -4.81 3.98
N PRO A 28 -0.49 -4.08 5.05
CA PRO A 28 -1.86 -3.65 5.29
C PRO A 28 -2.32 -2.66 4.20
N VAL A 29 -3.54 -2.85 3.72
CA VAL A 29 -4.25 -2.00 2.75
C VAL A 29 -5.66 -1.75 3.27
N TYR A 30 -5.99 -0.49 3.54
CA TYR A 30 -7.32 -0.08 4.01
C TYR A 30 -8.24 0.27 2.85
N TYR A 31 -9.56 0.24 3.07
CA TYR A 31 -10.54 0.51 2.02
C TYR A 31 -10.36 1.89 1.38
N ARG A 32 -9.89 2.89 2.15
CA ARG A 32 -9.62 4.25 1.63
C ARG A 32 -8.52 4.26 0.58
N GLU A 33 -7.51 3.40 0.72
CA GLU A 33 -6.47 3.25 -0.29
C GLU A 33 -7.04 2.59 -1.55
N LEU A 34 -7.89 1.58 -1.40
CA LEU A 34 -8.59 0.94 -2.51
C LEU A 34 -9.49 1.94 -3.26
N ASP A 35 -10.22 2.80 -2.53
CA ASP A 35 -11.02 3.89 -3.09
C ASP A 35 -10.16 4.90 -3.85
N LEU A 36 -9.05 5.35 -3.25
CA LEU A 36 -8.13 6.29 -3.87
C LEU A 36 -7.53 5.73 -5.18
N LEU A 37 -7.24 4.43 -5.21
CA LEU A 37 -6.73 3.71 -6.36
C LEU A 37 -7.83 3.33 -7.37
N GLY A 38 -9.11 3.57 -7.05
CA GLY A 38 -10.25 3.33 -7.94
C GLY A 38 -10.67 1.86 -8.06
N PHE A 39 -10.32 1.01 -7.08
CA PHE A 39 -10.65 -0.42 -7.08
C PHE A 39 -12.15 -0.71 -7.02
N SER A 40 -12.96 0.23 -6.51
CA SER A 40 -14.42 0.12 -6.45
C SER A 40 -15.08 -0.16 -7.81
N LYS A 41 -14.39 0.16 -8.92
CA LYS A 41 -14.85 -0.13 -10.28
C LYS A 41 -14.69 -1.59 -10.69
N TYR A 42 -13.76 -2.31 -10.06
CA TYR A 42 -13.34 -3.65 -10.48
C TYR A 42 -13.76 -4.74 -9.50
N CYS A 43 -13.73 -4.43 -8.20
CA CYS A 43 -14.02 -5.39 -7.14
C CYS A 43 -14.88 -4.75 -6.04
N LYS A 44 -15.72 -5.56 -5.39
CA LYS A 44 -16.39 -5.17 -4.15
C LYS A 44 -15.49 -5.51 -2.96
N TYR A 45 -15.41 -4.60 -2.02
CA TYR A 45 -14.71 -4.77 -0.74
C TYR A 45 -15.51 -4.09 0.37
N GLU A 46 -15.21 -4.44 1.61
CA GLU A 46 -15.87 -3.84 2.77
C GLU A 46 -15.27 -2.46 3.04
N MET A 47 -16.14 -1.46 3.21
CA MET A 47 -15.74 -0.09 3.55
C MET A 47 -15.62 0.06 5.08
N GLN A 48 -14.67 -0.67 5.66
CA GLN A 48 -14.40 -0.67 7.10
C GLN A 48 -12.91 -0.41 7.38
N ASP A 49 -12.62 0.26 8.51
CA ASP A 49 -11.27 0.66 8.93
C ASP A 49 -10.81 -0.07 10.22
N GLU A 50 -11.54 -1.07 10.70
CA GLU A 50 -11.18 -1.83 11.92
C GLU A 50 -10.02 -2.80 11.67
N PHE A 51 -10.01 -3.46 10.51
CA PHE A 51 -8.93 -4.37 10.09
C PHE A 51 -8.52 -4.15 8.63
N PRO A 52 -7.22 -4.14 8.30
CA PRO A 52 -6.78 -3.99 6.91
C PRO A 52 -6.87 -5.30 6.13
N TYR A 53 -6.96 -5.20 4.80
CA TYR A 53 -6.61 -6.31 3.91
C TYR A 53 -5.08 -6.47 3.87
N MET A 54 -4.59 -7.70 3.88
CA MET A 54 -3.16 -7.98 3.72
C MET A 54 -2.85 -8.28 2.25
N TRP A 55 -1.98 -7.47 1.63
CA TRP A 55 -1.69 -7.54 0.20
C TRP A 55 -0.19 -7.63 -0.06
N ALA A 56 0.27 -8.66 -0.77
CA ALA A 56 1.63 -8.72 -1.33
C ALA A 56 1.66 -8.22 -2.78
N GLU A 57 2.58 -7.30 -3.10
CA GLU A 57 2.61 -6.66 -4.42
C GLU A 57 3.12 -7.61 -5.53
N ALA A 58 3.72 -8.73 -5.14
CA ALA A 58 4.14 -9.80 -6.03
C ALA A 58 3.60 -11.16 -5.57
N ASN A 59 3.09 -11.94 -6.52
CA ASN A 59 2.53 -13.28 -6.29
C ASN A 59 3.53 -14.43 -6.54
N TYR A 60 4.74 -14.16 -7.03
CA TYR A 60 5.76 -15.15 -7.41
C TYR A 60 7.16 -14.77 -6.92
#